data_AF-A0A9W7YK21-F1
#
_entry.id   AF-A0A9W7YK21-F1
#
_cell.length_a   1.000
_cell.length_b   1.000
_cell.length_c   1.000
_cell.angle_alpha   90.00
_cell.angle_beta   90.00
_cell.angle_gamma   90.00
#
_symmetry.space_group_name_H-M   'P 1'
#
loop_
_entity.id
_entity.type
_entity.pdbx_description
1 polymer ?
#
loop_
_entity_poly.entity_id
_entity_poly.type
_entity_poly.pdbx_seq_one_letter_code
_entity_poly.pdbx_strand_id
1 'polypeptide(L)'
;MDNHQLKYYYPPRIDPMPSLFAGFEQQICRDSTKNEHIDGLLNALAFVRTKNEAAEPNDTRADFVMYRGMLTRIFVTPFSLRDAWSMNIARVGATIYVEDNVTDEMIADRSGSSEQHRRLMYSGYKFETLCMVDEPPET
;
A
#
# COMPACT_ATOMS: atom_id res chain seq x y z
N MET A 1 1.23 12.17 -12.41
CA MET A 1 1.85 11.70 -11.15
C MET A 1 2.91 12.70 -10.74
N ASP A 2 2.84 13.17 -9.50
CA ASP A 2 3.68 14.17 -8.86
C ASP A 2 3.91 13.77 -7.39
N ASN A 3 4.94 14.35 -6.76
CA ASN A 3 5.38 13.91 -5.44
C ASN A 3 4.69 14.66 -4.29
N HIS A 4 3.51 15.27 -4.50
CA HIS A 4 2.84 16.08 -3.48
C HIS A 4 2.38 15.28 -2.24
N GLN A 5 2.24 13.96 -2.38
CA GLN A 5 1.90 13.06 -1.26
C GLN A 5 3.13 12.57 -0.49
N LEU A 6 4.35 12.86 -0.97
CA LEU A 6 5.58 12.51 -0.28
C LEU A 6 5.69 13.33 1.00
N LYS A 7 6.00 12.65 2.10
CA LYS A 7 6.30 13.28 3.39
C LYS A 7 7.74 12.98 3.78
N TYR A 8 8.33 13.85 4.59
CA TYR A 8 9.69 13.73 5.07
C TYR A 8 9.69 13.30 6.52
N TYR A 9 10.57 12.36 6.86
CA TYR A 9 10.74 11.92 8.24
C TYR A 9 11.21 13.08 9.13
N TYR A 10 10.55 13.24 10.27
CA TYR A 10 10.95 14.16 11.34
C TYR A 10 10.66 13.51 12.69
N PRO A 11 11.64 13.43 13.61
CA PRO A 11 11.46 12.68 14.85
C PRO A 11 10.33 13.28 15.71
N PRO A 12 9.47 12.43 16.30
CA PRO A 12 8.37 12.90 17.14
C PRO A 12 8.89 13.45 18.47
N ARG A 13 8.19 14.42 19.05
CA ARG A 13 8.41 14.85 20.44
C ARG A 13 7.85 13.78 21.37
N ILE A 14 8.70 13.22 22.23
CA ILE A 14 8.38 12.09 23.11
C ILE A 14 8.14 12.49 24.57
N ASP A 15 8.32 13.77 24.92
CA ASP A 15 8.09 14.27 26.28
C ASP A 15 7.19 15.53 26.29
N PRO A 16 5.92 15.43 26.74
CA PRO A 16 5.22 14.19 27.08
C PRO A 16 4.89 13.37 25.82
N MET A 17 4.78 12.05 25.96
CA MET A 17 4.44 11.16 24.84
C MET A 17 3.00 11.46 24.34
N PRO A 18 2.81 11.82 23.06
CA PRO A 18 1.49 12.03 22.50
C PRO A 18 0.68 10.72 22.43
N SER A 19 -0.63 10.81 22.68
CA SER A 19 -1.52 9.66 22.56
C SER A 19 -1.72 9.26 21.09
N LEU A 20 -1.44 7.99 20.76
CA LEU A 20 -1.65 7.42 19.43
C LEU A 20 -3.13 7.17 19.09
N PHE A 21 -4.04 7.36 20.04
CA PHE A 21 -5.48 7.23 19.83
C PHE A 21 -6.19 8.58 19.70
N ALA A 22 -5.45 9.69 19.87
CA ALA A 22 -6.02 11.04 19.80
C ALA A 22 -6.50 11.36 18.38
N GLY A 23 -7.82 11.52 18.22
CA GLY A 23 -8.47 11.77 16.93
C GLY A 23 -9.06 10.53 16.25
N PHE A 24 -9.09 9.37 16.93
CA PHE A 24 -9.63 8.11 16.38
C PHE A 24 -11.07 8.26 15.85
N GLU A 25 -11.93 9.01 16.55
CA GLU A 25 -13.33 9.21 16.11
C GLU A 25 -13.47 10.06 14.84
N GLN A 26 -12.43 10.84 14.49
CA GLN A 26 -12.38 11.73 13.32
C GLN A 26 -11.57 11.13 12.17
N GLN A 27 -11.19 9.86 12.26
CA GLN A 27 -10.38 9.21 11.25
C GLN A 27 -11.11 9.14 9.90
N ILE A 28 -10.36 9.36 8.82
CA ILE A 28 -10.84 9.13 7.46
C ILE A 28 -10.26 7.80 7.01
N CYS A 29 -11.12 6.79 6.88
CA CYS A 29 -10.73 5.48 6.40
C CYS A 29 -10.86 5.39 4.88
N ARG A 30 -9.94 4.68 4.24
CA ARG A 30 -10.12 4.25 2.85
C ARG A 30 -11.31 3.30 2.77
N ASP A 31 -12.09 3.42 1.71
CA ASP A 31 -13.17 2.49 1.40
C ASP A 31 -12.61 1.08 1.11
N SER A 32 -12.80 0.16 2.04
CA SER A 32 -12.31 -1.22 1.94
C SER A 32 -13.23 -2.15 1.15
N THR A 33 -14.39 -1.66 0.70
CA THR A 33 -15.37 -2.46 -0.05
C THR A 33 -15.00 -2.62 -1.52
N LYS A 34 -14.13 -1.74 -2.02
CA LYS A 34 -13.69 -1.73 -3.41
C LYS A 34 -12.42 -2.55 -3.59
N ASN A 35 -12.47 -3.49 -4.52
CA ASN A 35 -11.26 -4.14 -5.02
C ASN A 35 -10.64 -3.26 -6.11
N GLU A 36 -9.46 -2.72 -5.85
CA GLU A 36 -8.73 -1.85 -6.79
C GLU A 36 -7.79 -2.63 -7.71
N HIS A 37 -7.72 -3.96 -7.54
CA HIS A 37 -6.85 -4.83 -8.32
C HIS A 37 -5.42 -4.27 -8.40
N ILE A 38 -4.76 -4.37 -9.55
CA ILE A 38 -3.47 -3.72 -9.82
C ILE A 38 -3.63 -2.45 -10.66
N ASP A 39 -4.83 -1.87 -10.74
CA ASP A 39 -5.16 -0.77 -11.66
C ASP A 39 -4.29 0.47 -11.43
N GLY A 40 -4.03 0.82 -10.16
CA GLY A 40 -3.13 1.93 -9.81
C GLY A 40 -1.72 1.74 -10.38
N LEU A 41 -1.19 0.52 -10.33
CA LEU A 41 0.11 0.18 -10.88
C LEU A 41 0.10 0.19 -12.43
N LEU A 42 -0.96 -0.33 -13.05
CA LEU A 42 -1.13 -0.30 -14.50
C LEU A 42 -1.24 1.13 -15.04
N ASN A 43 -1.98 1.99 -14.35
CA ASN A 43 -2.11 3.41 -14.68
C ASN A 43 -0.76 4.14 -14.55
N ALA A 44 0.02 3.83 -13.51
CA ALA A 44 1.38 4.35 -13.35
C ALA A 44 2.28 3.93 -14.51
N LEU A 45 2.26 2.65 -14.86
CA LEU A 45 3.06 2.08 -15.93
C LEU A 45 2.68 2.67 -17.30
N ALA A 46 1.39 2.82 -17.57
CA ALA A 46 0.88 3.46 -18.77
C ALA A 46 1.33 4.93 -18.85
N PHE A 47 1.23 5.69 -17.76
CA PHE A 47 1.68 7.08 -17.69
C PHE A 47 3.19 7.23 -17.94
N VAL A 48 4.02 6.34 -17.37
CA VAL A 48 5.48 6.37 -17.60
C VAL A 48 5.80 6.07 -19.07
N ARG A 49 5.11 5.11 -19.68
CA ARG A 49 5.30 4.75 -21.10
C ARG A 49 4.86 5.84 -22.08
N THR A 50 3.80 6.58 -21.76
CA THR A 50 3.31 7.66 -22.64
C THR A 50 4.09 8.95 -22.48
N LYS A 51 4.57 9.26 -21.27
CA LYS A 51 5.29 10.51 -20.99
C LYS A 51 6.77 10.46 -21.33
N ASN A 52 7.40 9.29 -21.26
CA ASN A 52 8.80 9.14 -21.62
C ASN A 52 8.93 8.80 -23.13
N GLU A 53 8.80 9.81 -23.99
CA GLU A 53 9.09 9.66 -25.44
C GLU A 53 10.55 9.24 -25.72
N ALA A 54 11.45 9.47 -24.76
CA ALA A 54 12.87 9.11 -24.81
C ALA A 54 13.22 7.81 -24.07
N ALA A 55 12.27 7.18 -23.37
CA ALA A 55 12.53 5.87 -22.77
C ALA A 55 12.46 4.82 -23.88
N GLU A 56 13.54 4.08 -24.06
CA GLU A 56 13.51 2.93 -24.95
C GLU A 56 12.42 1.96 -24.47
N PRO A 57 11.71 1.25 -25.37
CA PRO A 57 10.67 0.28 -24.99
C PRO A 57 11.13 -0.74 -23.94
N ASN A 58 12.44 -0.93 -23.82
CA ASN A 58 13.09 -1.83 -22.89
C ASN A 58 13.17 -1.31 -21.44
N ASP A 59 13.13 0.02 -21.21
CA ASP A 59 13.26 0.60 -19.86
C ASP A 59 12.04 0.35 -18.96
N THR A 60 10.89 0.05 -19.57
CA THR A 60 9.65 -0.30 -18.85
C THR A 60 9.26 -1.77 -19.04
N ARG A 61 10.18 -2.58 -19.55
CA ARG A 61 9.97 -4.02 -19.72
C ARG A 61 10.29 -4.72 -18.41
N ALA A 62 9.29 -5.43 -17.89
CA ALA A 62 9.43 -6.28 -16.73
C ALA A 62 8.87 -7.67 -17.06
N ASP A 63 9.49 -8.72 -16.52
CA ASP A 63 8.97 -10.08 -16.62
C ASP A 63 7.79 -10.29 -15.68
N PHE A 64 7.82 -9.63 -14.50
CA PHE A 64 6.75 -9.69 -13.49
C PHE A 64 6.30 -8.29 -13.09
N VAL A 65 4.99 -8.09 -13.01
CA VAL A 65 4.35 -6.85 -12.54
C VAL A 65 3.36 -7.20 -11.43
N MET A 66 3.62 -6.72 -10.21
CA MET A 66 2.80 -6.98 -9.03
C MET A 66 3.07 -5.93 -7.93
N TYR A 67 2.18 -5.82 -6.95
CA TYR A 67 2.47 -5.01 -5.77
C TYR A 67 3.47 -5.69 -4.83
N ARG A 68 4.29 -4.87 -4.15
CA ARG A 68 5.28 -5.34 -3.16
C ARG A 68 4.69 -6.27 -2.10
N GLY A 69 3.46 -6.03 -1.66
CA GLY A 69 2.79 -6.86 -0.64
C GLY A 69 2.59 -8.31 -1.08
N MET A 70 2.36 -8.55 -2.38
CA MET A 70 2.21 -9.90 -2.93
C MET A 70 3.55 -10.64 -2.88
N LEU A 71 4.63 -9.99 -3.32
CA LEU A 71 5.97 -10.57 -3.26
C LEU A 71 6.40 -10.87 -1.82
N THR A 72 6.01 -10.02 -0.86
CA THR A 72 6.25 -10.26 0.57
C THR A 72 5.58 -11.55 1.03
N ARG A 73 4.31 -11.78 0.66
CA ARG A 73 3.59 -13.03 1.00
C ARG A 73 4.29 -14.26 0.46
N ILE A 74 4.79 -14.22 -0.78
CA ILE A 74 5.58 -15.31 -1.36
C ILE A 74 6.84 -15.58 -0.52
N PHE A 75 7.62 -14.53 -0.20
CA PHE A 75 8.86 -14.68 0.57
C PHE A 75 8.65 -15.22 1.98
N VAL A 76 7.57 -14.81 2.66
CA VAL A 76 7.30 -15.24 4.04
C VAL A 76 6.48 -16.53 4.11
N THR A 77 6.05 -17.11 2.97
CA THR A 77 5.22 -18.33 2.92
C THR A 77 5.78 -19.49 3.75
N PRO A 78 7.10 -19.79 3.75
CA PRO A 78 7.63 -20.87 4.57
C PRO A 78 7.46 -20.65 6.09
N PHE A 79 7.23 -19.40 6.52
CA PHE A 79 7.15 -19.00 7.93
C PHE A 79 5.75 -18.58 8.36
N SER A 80 4.84 -18.27 7.42
CA SER A 80 3.44 -17.95 7.74
C SER A 80 2.58 -19.21 7.71
N LEU A 81 2.41 -19.83 8.89
CA LEU A 81 1.59 -21.04 9.05
C LEU A 81 0.10 -20.76 9.22
N ARG A 82 -0.28 -19.48 9.39
CA ARG A 82 -1.65 -19.08 9.73
C ARG A 82 -2.37 -18.39 8.57
N ASP A 83 -1.63 -17.74 7.69
CA ASP A 83 -2.21 -16.89 6.65
C ASP A 83 -2.15 -17.60 5.30
N ALA A 84 -3.26 -18.23 4.91
CA ALA A 84 -3.45 -18.68 3.54
C ALA A 84 -3.58 -17.48 2.61
N TRP A 85 -3.06 -17.60 1.39
CA TRP A 85 -3.18 -16.58 0.35
C TRP A 85 -3.39 -17.22 -1.01
N SER A 86 -4.03 -16.48 -1.92
CA SER A 86 -4.23 -16.86 -3.31
C SER A 86 -3.98 -15.64 -4.19
N MET A 87 -3.46 -15.85 -5.40
CA MET A 87 -3.14 -14.78 -6.36
C MET A 87 -3.59 -15.21 -7.75
N ASN A 88 -4.12 -14.28 -8.53
CA ASN A 88 -4.42 -14.50 -9.93
C ASN A 88 -3.20 -14.11 -10.77
N ILE A 89 -2.94 -14.89 -11.82
CA ILE A 89 -1.80 -14.67 -12.71
C ILE A 89 -2.31 -14.59 -14.15
N ALA A 90 -1.98 -13.50 -14.83
CA ALA A 90 -2.29 -13.29 -16.24
C ALA A 90 -1.02 -12.97 -17.02
N ARG A 91 -0.79 -13.67 -18.13
CA ARG A 91 0.33 -13.38 -19.03
C ARG A 91 -0.16 -12.56 -20.22
N VAL A 92 0.46 -11.40 -20.44
CA VAL A 92 0.20 -10.54 -21.60
C VAL A 92 1.53 -10.32 -22.33
N GLY A 93 1.69 -10.96 -23.49
CA GLY A 93 2.95 -11.01 -24.21
C GLY A 93 4.05 -11.75 -23.43
N ALA A 94 5.14 -11.04 -23.14
CA ALA A 94 6.25 -11.57 -22.34
C ALA A 94 6.12 -11.27 -20.83
N THR A 95 5.19 -10.39 -20.44
CA THR A 95 5.04 -9.95 -19.04
C THR A 95 3.95 -10.75 -18.32
N ILE A 96 4.26 -11.15 -17.09
CA ILE A 96 3.36 -11.82 -16.17
C ILE A 96 2.85 -10.79 -15.15
N TYR A 97 1.54 -10.61 -15.10
CA TYR A 97 0.86 -9.76 -14.14
C TYR A 97 0.30 -10.63 -13.03
N VAL A 98 0.56 -10.24 -11.79
CA VAL A 98 0.08 -10.94 -10.60
C VAL A 98 -0.76 -9.98 -9.79
N GLU A 99 -1.97 -10.41 -9.45
CA GLU A 99 -2.87 -9.69 -8.56
C GLU A 99 -3.32 -10.56 -7.39
N ASP A 100 -3.85 -9.92 -6.36
CA ASP A 100 -4.36 -10.63 -5.18
C ASP A 100 -5.74 -11.19 -5.51
N ASN A 101 -5.99 -12.46 -5.15
CA ASN A 101 -7.32 -13.02 -5.28
C ASN A 101 -8.16 -12.59 -4.07
N VAL A 102 -8.76 -11.40 -4.15
CA VAL A 102 -9.63 -10.86 -3.11
C VAL A 102 -11.06 -11.34 -3.36
N THR A 103 -11.59 -12.19 -2.48
CA THR A 103 -12.98 -12.66 -2.56
C THR A 103 -13.92 -11.72 -1.81
N ASP A 104 -15.22 -11.80 -2.12
CA ASP A 104 -16.26 -11.01 -1.44
C ASP A 104 -16.32 -11.34 0.06
N GLU A 105 -16.06 -12.59 0.46
CA GLU A 105 -15.97 -12.99 1.86
C GLU A 105 -14.80 -12.30 2.56
N MET A 106 -13.63 -12.19 1.91
CA MET A 106 -12.48 -11.47 2.47
C MET A 106 -12.76 -9.98 2.63
N ILE A 107 -13.55 -9.39 1.74
CA ILE A 107 -13.99 -7.99 1.84
C ILE A 107 -14.97 -7.84 3.01
N ALA A 108 -15.92 -8.76 3.16
CA ALA A 108 -16.88 -8.77 4.25
C ALA A 108 -16.19 -8.94 5.63
N ASP A 109 -15.24 -9.87 5.75
CA ASP A 109 -14.51 -10.11 7.00
C ASP A 109 -13.70 -8.89 7.44
N ARG A 110 -13.11 -8.14 6.51
CA ARG A 110 -12.39 -6.89 6.82
C ARG A 110 -13.30 -5.86 7.52
N SER A 111 -14.58 -5.82 7.15
CA SER A 111 -15.57 -4.92 7.75
C SER A 111 -15.96 -5.32 9.18
N GLY A 112 -15.75 -6.58 9.57
CA GLY A 112 -16.04 -7.13 10.90
C GLY A 112 -14.97 -6.85 11.97
N SER A 113 -13.97 -6.03 11.66
CA SER A 113 -12.86 -5.73 12.57
C SER A 113 -13.32 -5.13 13.90
N SER A 114 -12.89 -5.72 15.02
CA SER A 114 -13.18 -5.21 16.36
C SER A 114 -12.72 -3.76 16.53
N GLU A 115 -13.37 -3.00 17.40
CA GLU A 115 -12.96 -1.61 17.67
C GLU A 115 -11.50 -1.53 18.14
N GLN A 116 -11.07 -2.47 18.96
CA GLN A 116 -9.68 -2.56 19.40
C GLN A 116 -8.73 -2.75 18.21
N HIS A 117 -9.07 -3.61 17.25
CA HIS A 117 -8.27 -3.80 16.04
C HIS A 117 -8.21 -2.51 15.21
N ARG A 118 -9.33 -1.80 15.05
CA ARG A 118 -9.37 -0.51 14.35
C ARG A 118 -8.52 0.56 15.03
N ARG A 119 -8.54 0.62 16.37
CA ARG A 119 -7.68 1.55 17.14
C ARG A 119 -6.20 1.26 16.93
N LEU A 120 -5.81 -0.01 16.87
CA LEU A 120 -4.43 -0.41 16.59
C LEU A 120 -4.01 -0.04 15.16
N MET A 121 -4.87 -0.26 14.15
CA MET A 121 -4.60 0.19 12.79
C MET A 121 -4.44 1.71 12.71
N TYR A 122 -5.35 2.46 13.36
CA TYR A 122 -5.26 3.91 13.45
C TYR A 122 -3.96 4.40 14.09
N SER A 123 -3.49 3.73 15.16
CA SER A 123 -2.25 4.13 15.84
C SER A 123 -1.03 4.12 14.92
N GLY A 124 -1.00 3.26 13.88
CA GLY A 124 0.05 3.27 12.87
C GLY A 124 0.05 4.56 12.05
N TYR A 125 -1.09 4.94 11.48
CA TYR A 125 -1.24 6.21 10.75
C TYR A 125 -1.03 7.44 11.64
N LYS A 126 -1.45 7.37 12.91
CA LYS A 126 -1.19 8.45 13.87
C LYS A 126 0.30 8.60 14.16
N PHE A 127 1.01 7.49 14.30
CA PHE A 127 2.46 7.47 14.47
C PHE A 127 3.16 8.07 13.24
N GLU A 128 2.76 7.69 12.02
CA GLU A 128 3.27 8.31 10.77
C GLU A 128 3.07 9.82 10.79
N THR A 129 1.88 10.30 11.14
CA THR A 129 1.56 11.74 11.23
C THR A 129 2.46 12.48 12.24
N LEU A 130 2.84 11.83 13.34
CA LEU A 130 3.73 12.41 14.34
C LEU A 130 5.20 12.42 13.91
N CYS A 131 5.57 11.55 12.98
CA CYS A 131 6.94 11.34 12.52
C CYS A 131 7.22 11.94 11.14
N MET A 132 6.31 12.76 10.61
CA MET A 132 6.37 13.23 9.23
C MET A 132 6.00 14.71 9.10
N VAL A 133 6.66 15.39 8.17
CA VAL A 133 6.40 16.79 7.78
C VAL A 133 6.26 16.91 6.25
N ASP A 134 5.61 17.97 5.80
CA ASP A 134 5.26 18.18 4.38
C ASP A 134 6.44 18.70 3.55
N GLU A 135 7.37 19.39 4.20
CA GLU A 135 8.55 19.98 3.59
C GLU A 135 9.82 19.34 4.19
N PRO A 136 10.92 19.26 3.44
CA PRO A 136 12.18 18.73 3.95
C PRO A 136 12.62 19.53 5.19
N PRO A 137 12.91 18.89 6.33
CA PRO A 137 13.43 19.61 7.49
C PRO A 137 14.78 20.24 7.16
N GLU A 138 14.99 21.48 7.62
CA GLU A 138 16.30 22.12 7.55
C GLU A 138 17.33 21.26 8.31
N THR A 139 18.53 21.13 7.73
CA THR A 139 19.63 20.31 8.29
C THR A 139 20.39 21.04 9.37
#